data_AF-A0A8D1FB80-F1
#
_entry.id   AF-A0A8D1FB80-F1
#
_cell.length_a   1.000
_cell.length_b   1.000
_cell.length_c   1.000
_cell.angle_alpha   90.00
_cell.angle_beta   90.00
_cell.angle_gamma   90.00
#
_symmetry.space_group_name_H-M   'P 1'
#
loop_
_entity.id
_entity.type
_entity.pdbx_description
1 polymer ?
#
loop_
_entity_poly.entity_id
_entity_poly.type
_entity_poly.pdbx_seq_one_letter_code
_entity_poly.pdbx_strand_id
1 'polypeptide(L)'
;MEELPVPHNIKISNITCDSFKISWEMDSKSKDRITHYFIDLNKKENKNSNKFKHKDVPTKLVAKAVPLPMTVRGHWFLSPRTEYTVAVQTASKQVDGDYVVSEWSEIIEFCTAVALPLLFQAVIMFIFSYREHHANAMQPAVKDNSGSHGSPISGKLEGIFFSCSTEFNTGKPPQDSPYGRYRFEIAAEKLFNPNTNLYFGDFYCMYTAYHYVILVIAPVGSPGDEFCKQRLPQLNSKDNKFLTCTEEDGMLVYHHAQDVILEVIYTDPVDLSLGTVAEITGHQLMSLSTANAKKDPSCKTCNISVGR
;
A
#
# COMPACT_ATOMS: atom_id res chain seq x y z
N MET A 1 -21.69 37.47 -16.94
CA MET A 1 -20.75 36.38 -17.25
C MET A 1 -21.46 35.10 -16.90
N GLU A 2 -21.52 34.12 -17.81
CA GLU A 2 -22.27 32.89 -17.56
C GLU A 2 -21.48 31.99 -16.60
N GLU A 3 -22.07 31.67 -15.45
CA GLU A 3 -21.41 30.99 -14.33
C GLU A 3 -20.97 29.57 -14.68
N LEU A 4 -19.95 29.06 -13.97
CA LEU A 4 -19.50 27.68 -14.13
C LEU A 4 -20.43 26.74 -13.35
N PRO A 5 -20.70 25.53 -13.87
CA PRO A 5 -21.67 24.63 -13.26
C PRO A 5 -21.13 24.10 -11.93
N VAL A 6 -21.95 24.24 -10.89
CA VAL A 6 -21.66 23.72 -9.55
C VAL A 6 -21.80 22.18 -9.56
N PRO A 7 -20.79 21.42 -9.10
CA PRO A 7 -20.92 19.97 -8.90
C PRO A 7 -22.01 19.66 -7.86
N HIS A 8 -22.84 18.66 -8.13
CA HIS A 8 -23.84 18.17 -7.19
C HIS A 8 -24.00 16.65 -7.29
N ASN A 9 -24.68 16.04 -6.32
CA ASN A 9 -24.85 14.59 -6.21
C ASN A 9 -23.48 13.87 -6.20
N ILE A 10 -22.56 14.36 -5.34
CA ILE A 10 -21.20 13.83 -5.22
C ILE A 10 -21.26 12.38 -4.73
N LYS A 11 -20.66 11.45 -5.49
CA LYS A 11 -20.61 10.02 -5.20
C LYS A 11 -19.17 9.57 -5.01
N ILE A 12 -18.90 9.00 -3.83
CA ILE A 12 -17.63 8.36 -3.49
C ILE A 12 -17.79 6.84 -3.60
N SER A 13 -16.86 6.16 -4.26
CA SER A 13 -16.85 4.71 -4.44
C SER A 13 -15.42 4.17 -4.44
N ASN A 14 -15.26 2.83 -4.42
CA ASN A 14 -13.95 2.16 -4.50
C ASN A 14 -12.91 2.74 -3.52
N ILE A 15 -13.34 2.99 -2.28
CA ILE A 15 -12.50 3.61 -1.25
C ILE A 15 -11.49 2.58 -0.74
N THR A 16 -10.21 2.97 -0.69
CA THR A 16 -9.09 2.18 -0.17
C THR A 16 -8.45 2.88 1.04
N CYS A 17 -7.31 2.39 1.50
CA CYS A 17 -6.47 3.04 2.49
C CYS A 17 -5.71 4.29 1.96
N ASP A 18 -5.51 4.39 0.64
CA ASP A 18 -4.66 5.39 -0.05
C ASP A 18 -5.33 6.10 -1.24
N SER A 19 -6.57 5.74 -1.58
CA SER A 19 -7.30 6.23 -2.75
C SER A 19 -8.82 6.13 -2.61
N PHE A 20 -9.54 6.82 -3.49
CA PHE A 20 -10.98 6.65 -3.72
C PHE A 20 -11.34 7.05 -5.16
N LYS A 21 -12.50 6.63 -5.65
CA LYS A 21 -13.11 7.18 -6.86
C LYS A 21 -14.19 8.19 -6.50
N ILE A 22 -14.21 9.30 -7.23
CA ILE A 22 -15.18 10.38 -7.07
C ILE A 22 -15.84 10.71 -8.41
N SER A 23 -17.16 10.92 -8.37
CA SER A 23 -17.98 11.40 -9.48
C SER A 23 -19.06 12.35 -8.97
N TRP A 24 -19.65 13.10 -9.89
CA TRP A 24 -20.73 14.04 -9.62
C TRP A 24 -21.53 14.33 -10.89
N GLU A 25 -22.67 14.96 -10.71
CA GLU A 25 -23.51 15.51 -11.76
C GLU A 25 -23.27 17.03 -11.89
N MET A 26 -23.52 17.57 -13.08
CA MET A 26 -23.36 18.98 -13.45
C MET A 26 -24.07 19.24 -14.79
N ASP A 27 -24.60 20.45 -15.00
CA ASP A 27 -25.26 20.83 -16.27
C ASP A 27 -24.30 20.60 -17.46
N SER A 28 -24.83 19.96 -18.51
CA SER A 28 -24.10 19.64 -19.73
C SER A 28 -23.70 20.88 -20.54
N LYS A 29 -24.46 21.98 -20.43
CA LYS A 29 -24.30 23.19 -21.26
C LYS A 29 -22.94 23.88 -21.16
N SER A 30 -22.19 23.63 -20.10
CA SER A 30 -20.95 24.36 -19.80
C SER A 30 -19.73 23.46 -19.63
N LYS A 31 -19.84 22.15 -19.91
CA LYS A 31 -18.75 21.18 -19.69
C LYS A 31 -17.47 21.51 -20.45
N ASP A 32 -17.59 21.98 -21.69
CA ASP A 32 -16.45 22.32 -22.56
C ASP A 32 -15.64 23.53 -22.05
N ARG A 33 -16.19 24.32 -21.12
CA ARG A 33 -15.53 25.46 -20.48
C ARG A 33 -14.72 25.04 -19.24
N ILE A 34 -14.92 23.84 -18.71
CA ILE A 34 -14.23 23.34 -17.51
C ILE A 34 -12.89 22.77 -17.91
N THR A 35 -11.80 23.35 -17.41
CA THR A 35 -10.44 22.84 -17.68
C THR A 35 -9.83 22.13 -16.49
N HIS A 36 -10.32 22.40 -15.27
CA HIS A 36 -9.79 21.84 -14.02
C HIS A 36 -10.92 21.58 -13.01
N TYR A 37 -10.65 20.70 -12.06
CA TYR A 37 -11.46 20.46 -10.87
C TYR A 37 -10.62 20.80 -9.63
N PHE A 38 -11.23 21.50 -8.68
CA PHE A 38 -10.66 21.78 -7.37
C PHE A 38 -11.37 20.87 -6.36
N ILE A 39 -10.61 20.11 -5.59
CA ILE A 39 -11.12 19.13 -4.62
C ILE A 39 -10.57 19.52 -3.25
N ASP A 40 -11.45 19.96 -2.36
CA ASP A 40 -11.10 20.26 -0.96
C ASP A 40 -11.32 18.98 -0.14
N LEU A 41 -10.23 18.41 0.36
CA LEU A 41 -10.18 17.15 1.08
C LEU A 41 -9.59 17.38 2.48
N ASN A 42 -10.45 17.35 3.49
CA ASN A 42 -10.07 17.63 4.87
C ASN A 42 -10.24 16.39 5.75
N LYS A 43 -9.22 16.10 6.57
CA LYS A 43 -9.29 15.07 7.61
C LYS A 43 -10.18 15.54 8.74
N LYS A 44 -11.17 14.74 9.12
CA LYS A 44 -12.10 15.08 10.21
C LYS A 44 -11.37 14.91 11.55
N GLU A 45 -11.12 16.01 12.26
CA GLU A 45 -10.45 15.96 13.57
C GLU A 45 -11.33 15.23 14.59
N ASN A 46 -10.86 14.08 15.07
CA ASN A 46 -11.48 13.37 16.16
C ASN A 46 -11.23 14.15 17.47
N LYS A 47 -12.27 14.41 18.27
CA LYS A 47 -12.16 15.24 19.51
C LYS A 47 -11.13 14.74 20.54
N ASN A 48 -10.64 13.50 20.38
CA ASN A 48 -9.63 12.87 21.24
C ASN A 48 -8.27 12.59 20.54
N SER A 49 -8.02 13.07 19.32
CA SER A 49 -6.74 12.85 18.61
C SER A 49 -5.77 14.03 18.75
N ASN A 50 -4.54 13.74 19.21
CA ASN A 50 -3.47 14.72 19.44
C ASN A 50 -3.14 15.57 18.20
N LYS A 51 -2.81 16.84 18.43
CA LYS A 51 -2.33 17.82 17.44
C LYS A 51 -0.94 17.45 16.87
N PHE A 52 -0.89 16.51 15.93
CA PHE A 52 0.25 16.38 15.02
C PHE A 52 0.15 17.45 13.94
N LYS A 53 0.83 18.58 14.15
CA LYS A 53 1.06 19.58 13.10
C LYS A 53 2.12 19.05 12.11
N HIS A 54 1.72 18.17 11.21
CA HIS A 54 2.38 18.15 9.90
C HIS A 54 2.16 19.53 9.27
N LYS A 55 3.25 20.16 8.81
CA LYS A 55 3.20 21.47 8.16
C LYS A 55 2.27 21.38 6.95
N ASP A 56 1.15 22.11 7.02
CA ASP A 56 0.30 22.58 5.93
C ASP A 56 0.43 21.81 4.61
N VAL A 57 0.03 20.53 4.63
CA VAL A 57 -0.22 19.79 3.39
C VAL A 57 -1.47 20.43 2.77
N PRO A 58 -1.40 20.97 1.54
CA PRO A 58 -2.53 21.69 0.98
C PRO A 58 -3.72 20.75 0.81
N THR A 59 -4.78 21.00 1.58
CA THR A 59 -6.02 20.23 1.56
C THR A 59 -6.81 20.41 0.27
N LYS A 60 -6.42 21.37 -0.58
CA LYS A 60 -6.99 21.63 -1.89
C LYS A 60 -6.14 21.03 -3.00
N LEU A 61 -6.63 19.93 -3.56
CA LEU A 61 -6.06 19.28 -4.74
C LEU A 61 -6.57 19.98 -6.01
N VAL A 62 -5.69 20.21 -6.97
CA VAL A 62 -6.06 20.73 -8.30
C VAL A 62 -5.79 19.66 -9.34
N ALA A 63 -6.84 19.22 -10.02
CA ALA A 63 -6.76 18.22 -11.09
C ALA A 63 -7.14 18.85 -12.43
N LYS A 64 -6.50 18.43 -13.52
CA LYS A 64 -7.00 18.73 -14.87
C LYS A 64 -8.34 18.02 -15.07
N ALA A 65 -9.29 18.66 -15.74
CA ALA A 65 -10.59 18.06 -16.03
C ALA A 65 -10.40 16.77 -16.85
N VAL A 66 -11.00 15.70 -16.35
CA VAL A 66 -11.02 14.35 -16.93
C VAL A 66 -12.44 13.79 -16.88
N PRO A 67 -12.76 12.74 -17.67
CA PRO A 67 -14.00 12.00 -17.52
C PRO A 67 -14.18 11.47 -16.08
N LEU A 68 -15.42 11.51 -15.60
CA LEU A 68 -15.80 10.96 -14.29
C LEU A 68 -16.35 9.53 -14.46
N PRO A 69 -16.20 8.63 -13.46
CA PRO A 69 -15.52 8.83 -12.18
C PRO A 69 -13.99 8.94 -12.31
N MET A 70 -13.40 9.86 -11.57
CA MET A 70 -11.94 10.01 -11.49
C MET A 70 -11.38 9.38 -10.20
N THR A 71 -10.16 8.84 -10.27
CA THR A 71 -9.45 8.31 -9.10
C THR A 71 -8.64 9.41 -8.43
N VAL A 72 -8.88 9.64 -7.14
CA VAL A 72 -8.01 10.42 -6.27
C VAL A 72 -7.12 9.44 -5.51
N ARG A 73 -5.80 9.50 -5.71
CA ARG A 73 -4.81 8.66 -5.03
C ARG A 73 -3.71 9.54 -4.44
N GLY A 74 -3.30 9.27 -3.20
CA GLY A 74 -2.35 10.14 -2.53
C GLY A 74 -1.82 9.62 -1.20
N HIS A 75 -0.66 8.98 -1.26
CA HIS A 75 0.16 8.52 -0.13
C HIS A 75 0.46 9.62 0.92
N TRP A 76 0.36 10.90 0.52
CA TRP A 76 0.72 12.05 1.34
C TRP A 76 -0.47 12.75 2.02
N PHE A 77 -1.71 12.43 1.65
CA PHE A 77 -2.91 13.10 2.19
C PHE A 77 -4.05 12.16 2.57
N LEU A 78 -4.08 10.93 2.06
CA LEU A 78 -4.95 9.85 2.54
C LEU A 78 -4.20 8.98 3.57
N SER A 79 -4.91 8.56 4.61
CA SER A 79 -4.43 7.67 5.67
C SER A 79 -5.42 6.52 5.81
N PRO A 80 -4.99 5.29 6.15
CA PRO A 80 -5.89 4.19 6.45
C PRO A 80 -6.85 4.54 7.60
N ARG A 81 -8.04 3.93 7.60
CA ARG A 81 -9.03 3.99 8.70
C ARG A 81 -9.33 5.40 9.23
N THR A 82 -9.38 6.39 8.33
CA THR A 82 -9.49 7.81 8.66
C THR A 82 -10.75 8.39 8.03
N GLU A 83 -11.51 9.15 8.81
CA GLU A 83 -12.65 9.94 8.35
C GLU A 83 -12.17 11.19 7.61
N TYR A 84 -12.70 11.38 6.40
CA TYR A 84 -12.46 12.52 5.52
C TYR A 84 -13.78 13.19 5.14
N THR A 85 -13.68 14.48 4.87
CA THR A 85 -14.71 15.31 4.24
C THR A 85 -14.20 15.76 2.89
N VAL A 86 -15.04 15.74 1.87
CA VAL A 86 -14.69 16.16 0.51
C VAL A 86 -15.76 17.06 -0.10
N ALA A 87 -15.32 18.14 -0.74
CA ALA A 87 -16.14 19.01 -1.59
C ALA A 87 -15.42 19.28 -2.91
N VAL A 88 -16.19 19.60 -3.96
CA VAL A 88 -15.67 19.79 -5.33
C VAL A 88 -16.16 21.12 -5.91
N GLN A 89 -15.31 21.76 -6.71
CA GLN A 89 -15.57 23.01 -7.42
C GLN A 89 -15.05 22.88 -8.86
N THR A 90 -15.81 23.35 -9.86
CA THR A 90 -15.33 23.38 -11.25
C THR A 90 -14.52 24.65 -11.50
N ALA A 91 -13.51 24.56 -12.37
CA ALA A 91 -12.63 25.68 -12.68
C ALA A 91 -12.30 25.80 -14.17
N SER A 92 -12.28 27.04 -14.65
CA SER A 92 -11.89 27.42 -16.01
C SER A 92 -10.64 28.30 -15.93
N LYS A 93 -9.49 27.69 -16.24
CA LYS A 93 -8.21 28.40 -16.38
C LYS A 93 -8.27 29.41 -17.52
N GLN A 94 -7.93 30.66 -17.23
CA GLN A 94 -7.91 31.79 -18.14
C GLN A 94 -6.54 31.94 -18.83
N VAL A 95 -6.43 32.89 -19.77
CA VAL A 95 -5.23 33.10 -20.61
C VAL A 95 -4.06 33.74 -19.83
N ASP A 96 -4.37 34.54 -18.81
CA ASP A 96 -3.41 35.10 -17.84
C ASP A 96 -2.85 34.04 -16.87
N GLY A 97 -3.51 32.89 -16.76
CA GLY A 97 -3.14 31.77 -15.90
C GLY A 97 -4.02 31.60 -14.65
N ASP A 98 -4.88 32.56 -14.35
CA ASP A 98 -5.81 32.51 -13.21
C ASP A 98 -6.99 31.58 -13.46
N TYR A 99 -7.80 31.31 -12.42
CA TYR A 99 -8.97 30.45 -12.51
C TYR A 99 -10.25 31.22 -12.19
N VAL A 100 -11.21 31.17 -13.10
CA VAL A 100 -12.63 31.38 -12.76
C VAL A 100 -13.16 30.07 -12.20
N VAL A 101 -13.93 30.12 -11.12
CA VAL A 101 -14.43 28.95 -10.39
C VAL A 101 -15.95 28.99 -10.18
N SER A 102 -16.59 27.83 -10.00
CA SER A 102 -17.99 27.74 -9.55
C SER A 102 -18.11 27.98 -8.04
N GLU A 103 -19.31 27.90 -7.48
CA GLU A 103 -19.46 27.59 -6.03
C GLU A 103 -18.99 26.15 -5.71
N TRP A 104 -18.79 25.87 -4.42
CA TRP A 104 -18.50 24.52 -3.93
C TRP A 104 -19.76 23.65 -3.90
N SER A 105 -19.58 22.34 -4.09
CA SER A 105 -20.60 21.31 -3.88
C SER A 105 -21.03 21.16 -2.43
N GLU A 106 -22.02 20.30 -2.18
CA GLU A 106 -22.19 19.69 -0.86
C GLU A 106 -20.91 19.00 -0.36
N ILE A 107 -20.75 18.98 0.97
CA ILE A 107 -19.66 18.26 1.63
C ILE A 107 -20.11 16.82 1.86
N ILE A 108 -19.37 15.85 1.33
CA ILE A 108 -19.58 14.43 1.59
C ILE A 108 -18.55 13.92 2.59
N GLU A 109 -19.01 13.12 3.56
CA GLU A 109 -18.15 12.38 4.47
C GLU A 109 -17.87 10.96 3.93
N PHE A 110 -16.65 10.49 4.06
CA PHE A 110 -16.29 9.09 3.80
C PHE A 110 -15.17 8.63 4.74
N CYS A 111 -15.07 7.33 4.96
CA CYS A 111 -13.98 6.73 5.73
C CYS A 111 -13.12 5.85 4.82
N THR A 112 -11.80 6.00 4.88
CA THR A 112 -10.88 5.09 4.18
C THR A 112 -11.03 3.67 4.72
N ALA A 113 -11.34 2.72 3.83
CA ALA A 113 -11.85 1.42 4.22
C ALA A 113 -10.82 0.53 4.94
N VAL A 114 -11.34 -0.39 5.77
CA VAL A 114 -10.59 -1.56 6.24
C VAL A 114 -11.03 -2.76 5.40
N ALA A 115 -10.10 -3.40 4.69
CA ALA A 115 -10.23 -4.68 3.99
C ALA A 115 -11.57 -4.96 3.25
N LEU A 116 -11.56 -4.83 1.92
CA LEU A 116 -12.60 -5.44 1.07
C LEU A 116 -12.17 -6.87 0.67
N PRO A 117 -13.09 -7.86 0.68
CA PRO A 117 -12.78 -9.20 0.20
C PRO A 117 -12.61 -9.16 -1.33
N LEU A 118 -11.38 -9.34 -1.80
CA LEU A 118 -11.07 -9.61 -3.20
C LEU A 118 -10.63 -11.06 -3.33
N LEU A 119 -11.30 -11.79 -4.22
CA LEU A 119 -10.84 -13.10 -4.72
C LEU A 119 -9.45 -12.90 -5.34
N PHE A 120 -8.44 -13.53 -4.74
CA PHE A 120 -7.06 -13.29 -5.10
C PHE A 120 -6.58 -14.15 -6.28
N GLN A 121 -5.82 -13.53 -7.17
CA GLN A 121 -4.60 -14.14 -7.66
C GLN A 121 -3.46 -13.57 -6.82
N ALA A 122 -2.70 -14.42 -6.12
CA ALA A 122 -1.53 -13.96 -5.40
C ALA A 122 -0.44 -13.59 -6.41
N VAL A 123 -0.14 -12.29 -6.53
CA VAL A 123 0.95 -11.82 -7.39
C VAL A 123 2.01 -11.15 -6.55
N ILE A 124 3.23 -11.67 -6.71
CA ILE A 124 4.39 -11.27 -5.94
C ILE A 124 5.11 -10.14 -6.66
N MET A 125 5.30 -9.02 -5.96
CA MET A 125 6.18 -7.95 -6.39
C MET A 125 7.56 -8.11 -5.79
N PHE A 126 8.54 -8.49 -6.59
CA PHE A 126 9.92 -8.33 -6.14
C PHE A 126 10.37 -6.89 -6.03
N ILE A 127 11.27 -6.74 -5.06
CA ILE A 127 11.76 -5.48 -4.55
C ILE A 127 13.28 -5.49 -4.32
N PHE A 128 13.97 -6.62 -4.11
CA PHE A 128 15.43 -6.55 -3.90
C PHE A 128 16.31 -6.58 -5.16
N SER A 129 17.53 -6.09 -4.99
CA SER A 129 18.56 -5.83 -6.01
C SER A 129 19.09 -7.07 -6.74
N TYR A 130 19.12 -7.04 -8.07
CA TYR A 130 19.75 -7.98 -9.04
C TYR A 130 21.29 -8.19 -8.86
N ARG A 131 21.89 -7.75 -7.74
CA ARG A 131 23.33 -7.77 -7.50
C ARG A 131 23.74 -8.93 -6.59
N GLU A 132 23.80 -10.12 -7.16
CA GLU A 132 25.04 -10.90 -7.32
C GLU A 132 24.72 -12.27 -7.94
N HIS A 133 25.25 -12.51 -9.15
CA HIS A 133 24.95 -13.71 -9.94
C HIS A 133 25.76 -14.91 -9.47
N HIS A 134 25.11 -15.79 -8.71
CA HIS A 134 25.62 -17.13 -8.43
C HIS A 134 24.56 -18.20 -8.77
N ALA A 135 24.71 -18.81 -9.95
CA ALA A 135 24.08 -20.07 -10.38
C ALA A 135 22.53 -20.12 -10.41
N ASN A 136 21.89 -19.28 -11.24
CA ASN A 136 20.48 -19.37 -11.65
C ASN A 136 19.41 -19.33 -10.52
N ALA A 137 19.81 -19.02 -9.30
CA ALA A 137 18.92 -18.89 -8.14
C ALA A 137 19.17 -17.57 -7.42
N MET A 138 18.11 -17.00 -6.86
CA MET A 138 18.21 -15.94 -5.86
C MET A 138 18.68 -16.56 -4.54
N GLN A 139 19.72 -15.98 -3.95
CA GLN A 139 20.27 -16.44 -2.68
C GLN A 139 19.71 -15.61 -1.52
N PRO A 140 19.48 -16.22 -0.35
CA PRO A 140 19.19 -15.50 0.89
C PRO A 140 20.26 -14.45 1.21
N ALA A 141 19.85 -13.31 1.77
CA ALA A 141 20.73 -12.28 2.30
C ALA A 141 20.29 -11.90 3.72
N VAL A 142 21.23 -11.43 4.55
CA VAL A 142 20.95 -11.04 5.93
C VAL A 142 19.97 -9.85 5.96
N LYS A 143 18.86 -10.01 6.68
CA LYS A 143 17.87 -8.95 6.92
C LYS A 143 18.56 -7.73 7.53
N ASP A 144 18.35 -6.56 6.93
CA ASP A 144 18.91 -5.30 7.37
C ASP A 144 18.30 -4.79 8.70
N ASN A 145 18.80 -3.66 9.21
CA ASN A 145 18.35 -3.08 10.48
C ASN A 145 17.11 -2.19 10.37
N SER A 146 16.35 -2.27 9.26
CA SER A 146 15.02 -1.68 9.20
C SER A 146 14.04 -2.44 10.09
N GLY A 147 13.00 -1.75 10.58
CA GLY A 147 12.01 -2.34 11.47
C GLY A 147 12.12 -1.88 12.93
N SER A 148 11.59 -2.70 13.83
CA SER A 148 11.64 -2.51 15.28
C SER A 148 13.03 -2.86 15.83
N HIS A 149 13.58 -2.02 16.71
CA HIS A 149 14.90 -2.26 17.33
C HIS A 149 14.99 -3.57 18.13
N GLY A 150 13.86 -4.08 18.63
CA GLY A 150 13.78 -5.37 19.34
C GLY A 150 13.53 -6.58 18.44
N SER A 151 13.46 -6.39 17.12
CA SER A 151 13.14 -7.46 16.16
C SER A 151 14.24 -8.52 16.15
N PRO A 152 13.92 -9.81 16.38
CA PRO A 152 14.94 -10.86 16.49
C PRO A 152 15.51 -11.28 15.12
N ILE A 153 14.89 -10.87 14.00
CA ILE A 153 15.34 -11.16 12.63
C ILE A 153 16.39 -10.15 12.12
N SER A 154 16.37 -8.90 12.61
CA SER A 154 17.23 -7.84 12.09
C SER A 154 18.72 -8.13 12.38
N GLY A 155 19.53 -8.11 11.32
CA GLY A 155 20.95 -8.45 11.32
C GLY A 155 21.26 -9.93 11.60
N LYS A 156 20.27 -10.84 11.52
CA LYS A 156 20.40 -12.23 12.01
C LYS A 156 19.74 -13.29 11.13
N LEU A 157 18.55 -13.02 10.61
CA LEU A 157 17.85 -13.93 9.70
C LEU A 157 18.34 -13.68 8.27
N GLU A 158 18.71 -14.75 7.58
CA GLU A 158 18.93 -14.73 6.14
C GLU A 158 17.62 -15.07 5.41
N GLY A 159 17.36 -14.36 4.31
CA GLY A 159 16.23 -14.65 3.45
C GLY A 159 16.18 -13.77 2.21
N ILE A 160 15.20 -14.05 1.37
CA ILE A 160 14.91 -13.33 0.13
C ILE A 160 13.66 -12.48 0.39
N PHE A 161 13.69 -11.20 -0.02
CA PHE A 161 12.71 -10.19 0.36
C PHE A 161 11.70 -9.92 -0.77
N PHE A 162 10.44 -10.23 -0.50
CA PHE A 162 9.31 -10.11 -1.41
C PHE A 162 8.29 -9.09 -0.87
N SER A 163 7.51 -8.47 -1.75
CA SER A 163 6.26 -7.82 -1.34
C SER A 163 5.05 -8.52 -1.93
N CYS A 164 4.01 -8.64 -1.11
CA CYS A 164 2.69 -9.12 -1.53
C CYS A 164 1.72 -7.97 -1.87
N SER A 165 2.21 -6.74 -2.01
CA SER A 165 1.34 -5.57 -2.22
C SER A 165 0.73 -5.56 -3.63
N THR A 166 -0.60 -5.63 -3.72
CA THR A 166 -1.36 -5.49 -4.98
C THR A 166 -2.02 -4.12 -5.10
N GLU A 167 -2.12 -3.59 -6.32
CA GLU A 167 -3.00 -2.49 -6.67
C GLU A 167 -4.46 -2.88 -6.45
N PHE A 168 -5.14 -2.15 -5.58
CA PHE A 168 -6.54 -2.40 -5.23
C PHE A 168 -7.49 -2.45 -6.45
N ASN A 169 -7.27 -1.60 -7.47
CA ASN A 169 -8.16 -1.52 -8.64
C ASN A 169 -8.04 -2.72 -9.58
N THR A 170 -6.94 -3.48 -9.52
CA THR A 170 -6.60 -4.51 -10.51
C THR A 170 -6.33 -5.88 -9.88
N GLY A 171 -6.06 -5.95 -8.58
CA GLY A 171 -5.52 -7.14 -7.92
C GLY A 171 -4.09 -7.50 -8.36
N LYS A 172 -3.45 -6.64 -9.17
CA LYS A 172 -2.15 -6.90 -9.80
C LYS A 172 -1.02 -6.16 -9.10
N PRO A 173 0.24 -6.50 -9.39
CA PRO A 173 1.41 -5.70 -9.02
C PRO A 173 1.27 -4.22 -9.45
N PRO A 174 1.48 -3.24 -8.54
CA PRO A 174 1.82 -1.87 -8.90
C PRO A 174 2.79 -1.77 -10.08
N GLN A 175 2.59 -0.81 -10.96
CA GLN A 175 3.48 -0.63 -12.12
C GLN A 175 4.77 0.16 -11.80
N ASP A 176 4.88 0.69 -10.59
CA ASP A 176 6.03 1.39 -10.01
C ASP A 176 6.77 0.56 -8.95
N SER A 177 8.01 0.95 -8.63
CA SER A 177 8.83 0.28 -7.60
C SER A 177 9.91 1.20 -7.00
N PRO A 178 10.05 1.15 -5.66
CA PRO A 178 11.23 1.55 -4.90
C PRO A 178 12.60 1.40 -5.55
N TYR A 179 12.79 0.22 -6.14
CA TYR A 179 14.05 -0.49 -6.10
C TYR A 179 14.62 -0.81 -7.48
N GLY A 180 13.90 -0.41 -8.53
CA GLY A 180 14.34 -0.54 -9.91
C GLY A 180 13.19 -0.79 -10.87
N ARG A 181 13.53 -0.73 -12.15
CA ARG A 181 12.65 -1.02 -13.29
C ARG A 181 12.43 -2.50 -13.58
N TYR A 182 13.06 -3.42 -12.84
CA TYR A 182 12.90 -4.85 -13.06
C TYR A 182 12.19 -5.50 -11.88
N ARG A 183 11.28 -6.43 -12.18
CA ARG A 183 10.54 -7.22 -11.21
C ARG A 183 10.67 -8.69 -11.56
N PHE A 184 10.90 -9.53 -10.55
CA PHE A 184 10.62 -10.96 -10.62
C PHE A 184 9.21 -11.21 -10.07
N GLU A 185 8.43 -12.05 -10.75
CA GLU A 185 7.10 -12.49 -10.31
C GLU A 185 7.11 -14.01 -10.19
N ILE A 186 6.54 -14.55 -9.12
CA ILE A 186 6.46 -16.00 -8.84
C ILE A 186 5.11 -16.31 -8.21
N ALA A 187 4.58 -17.51 -8.47
CA ALA A 187 3.32 -17.96 -7.89
C ALA A 187 3.50 -18.25 -6.39
N ALA A 188 2.57 -17.78 -5.55
CA ALA A 188 2.67 -17.93 -4.10
C ALA A 188 2.83 -19.38 -3.64
N GLU A 189 2.20 -20.33 -4.32
CA GLU A 189 2.32 -21.78 -4.06
C GLU A 189 3.76 -22.32 -4.07
N LYS A 190 4.70 -21.67 -4.77
CA LYS A 190 6.11 -22.09 -4.79
C LYS A 190 6.85 -21.76 -3.50
N LEU A 191 6.32 -20.84 -2.69
CA LEU A 191 6.92 -20.37 -1.44
C LEU A 191 6.05 -20.69 -0.21
N PHE A 192 4.73 -20.51 -0.33
CA PHE A 192 3.76 -20.70 0.74
C PHE A 192 2.81 -21.85 0.40
N ASN A 193 3.01 -22.99 1.04
CA ASN A 193 2.26 -24.22 0.79
C ASN A 193 2.32 -25.11 2.05
N PRO A 194 1.65 -26.28 2.09
CA PRO A 194 1.63 -27.13 3.30
C PRO A 194 3.00 -27.61 3.82
N ASN A 195 4.08 -27.49 3.04
CA ASN A 195 5.44 -27.83 3.45
C ASN A 195 6.24 -26.62 3.96
N THR A 196 5.61 -25.45 4.15
CA THR A 196 6.27 -24.26 4.72
C THR A 196 5.49 -23.69 5.92
N ASN A 197 6.24 -23.20 6.91
CA ASN A 197 5.71 -22.56 8.11
C ASN A 197 5.66 -21.04 7.91
N LEU A 198 4.64 -20.40 8.49
CA LEU A 198 4.47 -18.95 8.51
C LEU A 198 4.75 -18.40 9.92
N TYR A 199 5.56 -17.36 10.01
CA TYR A 199 5.90 -16.68 11.27
C TYR A 199 5.67 -15.18 11.17
N PHE A 200 5.30 -14.57 12.30
CA PHE A 200 5.26 -13.12 12.45
C PHE A 200 6.67 -12.60 12.78
N GLY A 201 7.27 -11.80 11.89
CA GLY A 201 8.62 -11.27 12.05
C GLY A 201 8.69 -9.93 12.75
N ASP A 202 7.90 -8.94 12.30
CA ASP A 202 7.91 -7.57 12.85
C ASP A 202 6.63 -6.79 12.52
N PHE A 203 6.37 -5.72 13.26
CA PHE A 203 5.37 -4.69 12.94
C PHE A 203 5.91 -3.29 13.26
N TYR A 204 6.01 -2.46 12.22
CA TYR A 204 6.62 -1.14 12.30
C TYR A 204 6.00 -0.16 11.31
N CYS A 205 6.35 1.11 11.43
CA CYS A 205 6.07 2.12 10.43
C CYS A 205 7.23 3.10 10.40
N MET A 206 7.33 3.87 9.34
CA MET A 206 8.26 5.00 9.24
C MET A 206 7.51 6.27 9.63
N TYR A 207 8.07 7.45 9.32
CA TYR A 207 7.38 8.74 9.45
C TYR A 207 6.31 8.94 8.34
N THR A 208 5.54 7.89 8.04
CA THR A 208 4.49 7.84 7.02
C THR A 208 3.21 7.25 7.63
N ALA A 209 2.08 7.39 6.94
CA ALA A 209 0.80 6.82 7.38
C ALA A 209 0.71 5.28 7.24
N TYR A 210 1.80 4.62 6.83
CA TYR A 210 1.80 3.21 6.43
C TYR A 210 2.46 2.34 7.48
N HIS A 211 1.76 1.26 7.83
CA HIS A 211 2.26 0.23 8.73
C HIS A 211 2.71 -0.98 7.91
N TYR A 212 3.90 -1.48 8.22
CA TYR A 212 4.56 -2.62 7.60
C TYR A 212 4.47 -3.81 8.57
N VAL A 213 4.00 -4.95 8.06
CA VAL A 213 4.10 -6.25 8.74
C VAL A 213 5.12 -7.08 7.98
N ILE A 214 6.14 -7.57 8.69
CA ILE A 214 7.07 -8.56 8.15
C ILE A 214 6.57 -9.94 8.54
N LEU A 215 6.37 -10.81 7.55
CA LEU A 215 6.14 -12.23 7.73
C LEU A 215 7.37 -13.02 7.26
N VAL A 216 7.66 -14.14 7.92
CA VAL A 216 8.71 -15.07 7.49
C VAL A 216 8.06 -16.38 7.06
N ILE A 217 8.44 -16.88 5.88
CA ILE A 217 8.02 -18.16 5.34
C ILE A 217 9.25 -19.04 5.23
N ALA A 218 9.21 -20.18 5.90
CA ALA A 218 10.35 -21.08 5.98
C ALA A 218 9.95 -22.54 5.68
N PRO A 219 10.63 -23.25 4.78
CA PRO A 219 10.39 -24.68 4.55
C PRO A 219 10.58 -25.51 5.82
N VAL A 220 9.66 -26.45 6.05
CA VAL A 220 9.63 -27.24 7.30
C VAL A 220 10.95 -27.99 7.50
N GLY A 221 11.62 -27.69 8.61
CA GLY A 221 12.92 -28.27 8.97
C GLY A 221 14.14 -27.60 8.32
N SER A 222 13.99 -26.51 7.57
CA SER A 222 15.13 -25.74 7.05
C SER A 222 15.84 -24.95 8.18
N PRO A 223 17.09 -24.49 7.98
CA PRO A 223 17.79 -23.65 8.95
C PRO A 223 17.02 -22.38 9.32
N GLY A 224 16.26 -21.81 8.37
CA GLY A 224 15.40 -20.66 8.61
C GLY A 224 14.19 -20.99 9.48
N ASP A 225 13.60 -22.16 9.30
CA ASP A 225 12.48 -22.65 10.10
C ASP A 225 12.90 -22.91 11.55
N GLU A 226 14.05 -23.58 11.75
CA GLU A 226 14.64 -23.78 13.09
C GLU A 226 15.08 -22.46 13.74
N PHE A 227 15.55 -21.47 12.97
CA PHE A 227 15.78 -20.13 13.49
C PHE A 227 14.48 -19.50 14.01
N CYS A 228 13.39 -19.61 13.24
CA CYS A 228 12.12 -18.96 13.52
C CYS A 228 11.36 -19.60 14.68
N LYS A 229 11.27 -20.94 14.74
CA LYS A 229 10.64 -21.70 15.85
C LYS A 229 11.10 -21.25 17.24
N GLN A 230 12.37 -20.89 17.37
CA GLN A 230 13.00 -20.51 18.63
C GLN A 230 12.79 -19.03 19.00
N ARG A 231 12.33 -18.19 18.07
CA ARG A 231 12.43 -16.71 18.17
C ARG A 231 11.17 -15.94 17.78
N LEU A 232 10.30 -16.52 16.96
CA LEU A 232 9.15 -15.85 16.35
C LEU A 232 7.82 -16.56 16.67
N PRO A 233 6.72 -15.82 16.86
CA PRO A 233 5.39 -16.42 16.92
C PRO A 233 5.05 -17.07 15.57
N GLN A 234 4.78 -18.38 15.59
CA GLN A 234 4.21 -19.08 14.43
C GLN A 234 2.75 -18.66 14.24
N LEU A 235 2.36 -18.41 13.00
CA LEU A 235 1.00 -18.09 12.61
C LEU A 235 0.31 -19.33 12.03
N ASN A 236 -0.98 -19.50 12.32
CA ASN A 236 -1.79 -20.51 11.65
C ASN A 236 -1.97 -20.10 10.19
N SER A 237 -1.48 -20.92 9.25
CA SER A 237 -1.53 -20.65 7.82
C SER A 237 -2.96 -20.57 7.27
N LYS A 238 -3.94 -21.20 7.91
CA LYS A 238 -5.35 -21.17 7.48
C LYS A 238 -6.18 -20.05 8.12
N ASP A 239 -5.74 -19.53 9.26
CA ASP A 239 -6.48 -18.53 10.04
C ASP A 239 -5.51 -17.57 10.76
N ASN A 240 -5.23 -16.44 10.11
CA ASN A 240 -4.58 -15.29 10.73
C ASN A 240 -4.96 -14.00 9.99
N LYS A 241 -4.62 -12.84 10.57
CA LYS A 241 -5.04 -11.53 10.07
C LYS A 241 -4.16 -10.95 8.96
N PHE A 242 -3.09 -11.63 8.54
CA PHE A 242 -2.05 -11.05 7.69
C PHE A 242 -1.90 -11.75 6.34
N LEU A 243 -1.73 -13.08 6.34
CA LEU A 243 -1.56 -13.88 5.11
C LEU A 243 -2.02 -15.32 5.37
N THR A 244 -3.06 -15.77 4.68
CA THR A 244 -3.60 -17.14 4.77
C THR A 244 -3.41 -17.90 3.46
N CYS A 245 -3.37 -19.23 3.58
CA CYS A 245 -3.37 -20.21 2.50
C CYS A 245 -4.41 -21.29 2.86
N THR A 246 -5.49 -21.34 2.09
CA THR A 246 -6.58 -22.33 2.20
C THR A 246 -6.63 -23.19 0.94
N GLU A 247 -7.34 -24.31 1.01
CA GLU A 247 -7.57 -25.19 -0.13
C GLU A 247 -9.06 -25.16 -0.49
N GLU A 248 -9.37 -24.77 -1.72
CA GLU A 248 -10.72 -24.65 -2.25
C GLU A 248 -10.74 -25.36 -3.62
N ASP A 249 -11.66 -26.31 -3.82
CA ASP A 249 -11.76 -27.14 -5.04
C ASP A 249 -10.42 -27.81 -5.49
N GLY A 250 -9.54 -28.13 -4.53
CA GLY A 250 -8.22 -28.73 -4.78
C GLY A 250 -7.14 -27.74 -5.23
N MET A 251 -7.45 -26.44 -5.22
CA MET A 251 -6.52 -25.35 -5.53
C MET A 251 -6.16 -24.56 -4.26
N LEU A 252 -4.92 -24.08 -4.18
CA LEU A 252 -4.50 -23.22 -3.07
C LEU A 252 -4.96 -21.77 -3.31
N VAL A 253 -5.73 -21.25 -2.36
CA VAL A 253 -6.28 -19.88 -2.34
C VAL A 253 -5.56 -19.08 -1.25
N TYR A 254 -5.24 -17.83 -1.53
CA TYR A 254 -4.43 -16.99 -0.65
C TYR A 254 -5.17 -15.69 -0.33
N HIS A 255 -5.27 -15.31 0.93
CA HIS A 255 -5.81 -14.00 1.32
C HIS A 255 -4.77 -13.23 2.12
N HIS A 256 -4.63 -11.93 1.87
CA HIS A 256 -3.70 -11.08 2.59
C HIS A 256 -4.30 -9.75 3.05
N ALA A 257 -3.75 -9.17 4.11
CA ALA A 257 -4.17 -7.87 4.63
C ALA A 257 -3.86 -6.74 3.64
N GLN A 258 -4.81 -5.82 3.43
CA GLN A 258 -4.69 -4.67 2.52
C GLN A 258 -4.58 -3.32 3.25
N ASP A 259 -4.71 -3.31 4.57
CA ASP A 259 -4.59 -2.12 5.42
C ASP A 259 -3.18 -1.97 6.05
N VAL A 260 -2.28 -2.89 5.72
CA VAL A 260 -0.84 -2.86 6.02
C VAL A 260 -0.05 -3.22 4.76
N ILE A 261 1.19 -2.77 4.66
CA ILE A 261 2.14 -3.24 3.65
C ILE A 261 2.73 -4.56 4.15
N LEU A 262 2.63 -5.61 3.33
CA LEU A 262 3.19 -6.93 3.64
C LEU A 262 4.53 -7.11 2.95
N GLU A 263 5.56 -7.28 3.78
CA GLU A 263 6.88 -7.76 3.39
C GLU A 263 7.00 -9.22 3.81
N VAL A 264 7.45 -10.08 2.89
CA VAL A 264 7.65 -11.51 3.12
C VAL A 264 9.13 -11.83 2.98
N ILE A 265 9.69 -12.51 3.98
CA ILE A 265 11.03 -13.09 3.95
C ILE A 265 10.88 -14.58 3.71
N TYR A 266 11.37 -15.09 2.58
CA TYR A 266 11.50 -16.53 2.37
C TYR A 266 12.94 -16.97 2.70
N THR A 267 13.12 -18.00 3.53
CA THR A 267 14.45 -18.28 4.13
C THR A 267 15.41 -19.08 3.27
N ASP A 268 14.93 -19.70 2.19
CA ASP A 268 15.68 -20.65 1.39
C ASP A 268 15.94 -20.10 -0.04
N PRO A 269 16.95 -20.61 -0.78
CA PRO A 269 17.19 -20.19 -2.17
C PRO A 269 15.98 -20.42 -3.08
N VAL A 270 15.80 -19.53 -4.07
CA VAL A 270 14.69 -19.61 -5.05
C VAL A 270 15.24 -19.65 -6.47
N ASP A 271 14.98 -20.75 -7.17
CA ASP A 271 15.33 -20.93 -8.58
C ASP A 271 14.56 -19.93 -9.45
N LEU A 272 15.28 -19.20 -10.32
CA LEU A 272 14.69 -18.20 -11.20
C LEU A 272 13.73 -18.79 -12.25
N SER A 273 13.82 -20.09 -12.55
CA SER A 273 12.90 -20.78 -13.46
C SER A 273 11.48 -20.95 -12.89
N LEU A 274 11.29 -20.76 -11.58
CA LEU A 274 9.97 -20.81 -10.93
C LEU A 274 9.13 -19.54 -11.15
N GLY A 275 9.70 -18.51 -11.76
CA GLY A 275 9.06 -17.22 -11.98
C GLY A 275 9.47 -16.55 -13.29
N THR A 276 9.11 -15.28 -13.45
CA THR A 276 9.37 -14.48 -14.64
C THR A 276 9.97 -13.13 -14.27
N VAL A 277 10.94 -12.65 -15.05
CA VAL A 277 11.48 -11.28 -14.93
C VAL A 277 10.84 -10.39 -15.98
N ALA A 278 10.30 -9.24 -15.58
CA ALA A 278 9.72 -8.23 -16.46
C ALA A 278 10.29 -6.83 -16.17
N GLU A 279 10.33 -5.96 -17.19
CA GLU A 279 10.56 -4.52 -17.01
C GLU A 279 9.21 -3.83 -16.72
N ILE A 280 9.19 -2.94 -15.73
CA ILE A 280 8.01 -2.18 -15.31
C ILE A 280 8.13 -0.72 -15.75
N THR A 281 7.01 -0.09 -16.09
CA THR A 281 6.97 1.22 -16.75
C THR A 281 6.87 2.42 -15.80
N GLY A 282 6.61 2.21 -14.52
CA GLY A 282 6.47 3.28 -13.53
C GLY A 282 7.78 4.01 -13.22
N HIS A 283 7.66 5.26 -12.79
CA HIS A 283 8.80 6.06 -12.34
C HIS A 283 9.49 5.39 -11.15
N GLN A 284 10.82 5.21 -11.22
CA GLN A 284 11.61 4.73 -10.10
C GLN A 284 11.59 5.77 -8.97
N LEU A 285 10.93 5.44 -7.86
CA LEU A 285 10.79 6.30 -6.68
C LEU A 285 12.08 6.28 -5.84
N MET A 286 13.14 6.88 -6.39
CA MET A 286 14.53 6.91 -5.88
C MET A 286 14.70 7.35 -4.41
N SER A 287 13.68 7.91 -3.76
CA SER A 287 13.69 8.40 -2.38
C SER A 287 12.98 7.51 -1.35
N LEU A 288 12.42 6.36 -1.75
CA LEU A 288 11.57 5.51 -0.88
C LEU A 288 12.21 4.17 -0.46
N SER A 289 13.54 4.04 -0.50
CA SER A 289 14.20 2.83 0.00
C SER A 289 13.93 2.60 1.48
N THR A 290 13.39 1.43 1.82
CA THR A 290 13.16 1.00 3.21
C THR A 290 14.45 0.54 3.91
N ALA A 291 15.59 0.50 3.21
CA ALA A 291 16.86 -0.02 3.72
C ALA A 291 17.37 0.75 4.95
N ASN A 292 17.52 0.06 6.07
CA ASN A 292 17.86 0.55 7.41
C ASN A 292 16.94 1.69 7.90
N ALA A 293 15.72 1.78 7.36
CA ALA A 293 14.76 2.79 7.75
C ALA A 293 14.31 2.59 9.20
N LYS A 294 14.47 3.65 10.00
CA LYS A 294 14.14 3.63 11.42
C LYS A 294 12.62 3.67 11.62
N LYS A 295 12.13 2.83 12.54
CA LYS A 295 10.76 2.90 13.05
C LYS A 295 10.48 4.28 13.63
N ASP A 296 9.32 4.87 13.30
CA ASP A 296 8.85 6.11 13.93
C ASP A 296 8.55 5.84 15.42
N PRO A 297 9.26 6.49 16.37
CA PRO A 297 9.06 6.28 17.79
C PRO A 297 7.77 6.92 18.33
N SER A 298 7.08 7.74 17.53
CA SER A 298 5.88 8.49 17.94
C SER A 298 4.55 7.81 17.59
N CYS A 299 4.58 6.84 16.67
CA CYS A 299 3.39 6.11 16.21
C CYS A 299 2.74 5.27 17.33
N LYS A 300 1.48 5.57 17.66
CA LYS A 300 0.69 4.85 18.67
C LYS A 300 0.20 3.45 18.23
N THR A 301 0.24 3.16 16.93
CA THR A 301 -0.20 1.86 16.37
C THR A 301 0.93 0.83 16.44
N CYS A 302 2.13 1.20 15.97
CA CYS A 302 3.26 0.28 15.89
C CYS A 302 4.12 0.25 17.16
N ASN A 303 4.14 1.33 17.94
CA ASN A 303 4.73 1.30 19.27
C ASN A 303 3.64 0.90 20.25
N ILE A 304 3.66 -0.37 20.65
CA ILE A 304 2.94 -0.82 21.84
C ILE A 304 3.58 -0.06 23.00
N SER A 305 2.94 1.03 23.42
CA SER A 305 3.30 1.70 24.65
C SER A 305 3.08 0.70 25.77
N VAL A 306 4.16 0.23 26.40
CA VAL A 306 4.05 -0.35 27.75
C VAL A 306 3.31 0.69 28.60
N GLY A 307 2.09 0.34 28.98
CA GLY A 307 1.33 1.13 29.93
C GLY A 307 2.14 1.29 31.22
N ARG A 308 1.95 2.43 31.86
CA ARG A 308 2.20 2.56 33.29
C ARG A 308 1.30 1.61 34.07
#